data_AF-A0A496SY07-F1
#
_entry.id   AF-A0A496SY07-F1
#
_cell.length_a   1.000
_cell.length_b   1.000
_cell.length_c   1.000
_cell.angle_alpha   90.00
_cell.angle_beta   90.00
_cell.angle_gamma   90.00
#
_symmetry.space_group_name_H-M   'P 1'
#
loop_
_entity.id
_entity.type
_entity.pdbx_description
1 polymer ?
#
loop_
_entity_poly.entity_id
_entity_poly.type
_entity_poly.pdbx_seq_one_letter_code
_entity_poly.pdbx_strand_id
1 'polypeptide(L)'
;MFYRDMADWVRTSDGGGSFRNACYWILPGDGSKGALWRTENPLLGTYNIYVWYGRLPHGHSATNAHFVVATRRDSREFMIDQNEDVGKWNLLGKFEDPLYVKVTNKADGPVAIDAVKFERVR
;
A
#
# COMPACT_ATOMS: atom_id res chain seq x y z
N MET A 1 17.57 22.39 14.69
CA MET A 1 17.11 21.66 13.50
C MET A 1 17.83 20.31 13.52
N PHE A 2 17.18 19.25 13.99
CA PHE A 2 17.79 17.92 14.07
C PHE A 2 17.09 17.02 13.08
N TYR A 3 17.70 16.89 11.89
CA TYR A 3 17.32 15.89 10.91
C TYR A 3 17.91 14.57 11.40
N ARG A 4 17.12 13.86 12.21
CA ARG A 4 17.45 12.50 12.64
C ARG A 4 17.19 11.62 11.43
N ASP A 5 18.19 10.87 11.00
CA ASP A 5 18.05 9.74 10.08
C ASP A 5 17.05 8.74 10.67
N MET A 6 15.77 9.05 10.56
CA MET A 6 14.70 8.10 10.77
C MET A 6 14.85 7.11 9.62
N ALA A 7 14.98 5.84 9.97
CA ALA A 7 14.96 4.75 9.01
C ALA A 7 13.92 5.04 7.92
N ASP A 8 14.25 4.72 6.67
CA ASP A 8 13.41 4.99 5.50
C ASP A 8 11.94 4.61 5.69
N TRP A 9 11.70 3.66 6.60
CA TRP A 9 10.41 3.20 7.09
C TRP A 9 10.19 3.63 8.53
N VAL A 10 9.14 4.42 8.77
CA VAL A 10 8.71 4.80 10.10
C VAL A 10 7.45 4.02 10.45
N ARG A 11 7.49 3.24 11.54
CA ARG A 11 6.30 2.56 12.07
C ARG A 11 5.38 3.60 12.70
N THR A 12 4.09 3.59 12.36
CA THR A 12 3.08 4.40 13.08
C THR A 12 2.95 3.87 14.51
N SER A 13 2.81 4.75 15.51
CA SER A 13 2.38 4.32 16.84
C SER A 13 1.05 3.58 16.74
N ASP A 14 0.84 2.56 17.59
CA ASP A 14 -0.38 1.77 17.58
C ASP A 14 -1.59 2.71 17.80
N GLY A 15 -2.42 2.93 16.77
CA GLY A 15 -3.52 3.90 16.85
C GLY A 15 -4.35 4.07 15.58
N GLY A 16 -5.65 3.81 15.71
CA GLY A 16 -6.72 4.48 14.97
C GLY A 16 -6.96 4.10 13.50
N GLY A 17 -6.66 2.87 13.08
CA GLY A 17 -7.09 2.40 11.76
C GLY A 17 -6.07 1.57 11.00
N SER A 18 -4.94 1.16 11.58
CA SER A 18 -4.03 0.22 10.92
C SER A 18 -4.57 -1.22 10.98
N PHE A 19 -4.36 -2.02 9.93
CA PHE A 19 -4.72 -3.42 9.97
C PHE A 19 -3.84 -4.14 11.01
N ARG A 20 -4.46 -4.81 11.97
CA ARG A 20 -3.78 -5.51 13.08
C ARG A 20 -2.76 -4.63 13.84
N ASN A 21 -3.03 -3.32 13.95
CA ASN A 21 -2.22 -2.35 14.69
C ASN A 21 -0.78 -2.15 14.18
N ALA A 22 -0.50 -2.36 12.89
CA ALA A 22 0.80 -2.02 12.32
C ALA A 22 0.65 -1.37 10.94
N CYS A 23 1.01 -0.09 10.83
CA CYS A 23 1.22 0.59 9.57
C CYS A 23 2.65 1.16 9.56
N TYR A 24 3.29 1.15 8.41
CA TYR A 24 4.52 1.89 8.18
C TYR A 24 4.23 3.07 7.25
N TRP A 25 5.13 4.02 7.20
CA TRP A 25 5.09 5.04 6.17
C TRP A 25 6.50 5.46 5.77
N ILE A 26 6.58 5.99 4.56
CA ILE A 26 7.81 6.46 3.94
C ILE A 26 7.60 7.86 3.38
N LEU A 27 8.63 8.71 3.43
CA LEU A 27 8.59 10.06 2.85
C LEU A 27 8.53 10.00 1.31
N PRO A 28 7.87 10.98 0.65
CA PRO A 28 7.81 11.04 -0.80
C PRO A 28 9.22 11.19 -1.41
N GLY A 29 9.37 10.72 -2.64
CA GLY A 29 10.64 10.71 -3.36
C GLY A 29 10.49 10.31 -4.83
N ASP A 30 11.57 9.79 -5.40
CA ASP A 30 11.68 9.44 -6.83
C ASP A 30 11.05 8.09 -7.21
N GLY A 31 10.56 7.32 -6.23
CA GLY A 31 10.04 5.97 -6.42
C GLY A 31 11.05 4.85 -6.14
N SER A 32 12.25 5.17 -5.66
CA SER A 32 13.27 4.18 -5.28
C SER A 32 12.91 3.37 -4.03
N LYS A 33 11.97 3.84 -3.20
CA LYS A 33 11.54 3.20 -1.94
C LYS A 33 10.08 2.78 -2.03
N GLY A 34 9.70 1.70 -1.34
CA GLY A 34 8.34 1.18 -1.42
C GLY A 34 8.20 -0.24 -0.89
N ALA A 35 6.98 -0.77 -0.94
CA ALA A 35 6.67 -2.12 -0.50
C ALA A 35 6.23 -3.01 -1.66
N LEU A 36 6.45 -4.32 -1.51
CA LEU A 36 5.94 -5.33 -2.42
C LEU A 36 5.29 -6.45 -1.60
N TRP A 37 4.00 -6.69 -1.85
CA TRP A 37 3.23 -7.79 -1.28
C TRP A 37 3.07 -8.89 -2.32
N ARG A 38 3.50 -10.10 -1.95
CA ARG A 38 3.35 -11.31 -2.75
C ARG A 38 3.21 -12.53 -1.85
N THR A 39 2.74 -13.63 -2.42
CA THR A 39 2.80 -14.96 -1.80
C THR A 39 3.91 -15.77 -2.45
N GLU A 40 4.48 -16.71 -1.68
CA GLU A 40 5.45 -17.67 -2.20
C GLU A 40 4.77 -18.72 -3.11
N ASN A 41 3.52 -19.07 -2.78
CA ASN A 41 2.71 -19.97 -3.61
C ASN A 41 2.00 -19.17 -4.70
N PRO A 42 2.04 -19.61 -5.99
CA PRO A 42 1.33 -18.91 -7.06
C PRO A 42 -0.18 -18.79 -6.82
N LEU A 43 -0.73 -17.59 -6.94
CA LEU A 43 -2.17 -17.33 -6.86
C LEU A 43 -2.84 -17.68 -8.20
N LEU A 44 -3.11 -18.95 -8.45
CA LEU A 44 -3.83 -19.36 -9.66
C LEU A 44 -5.34 -19.12 -9.53
N GLY A 45 -5.94 -18.56 -10.58
CA GLY A 45 -7.36 -18.22 -10.67
C GLY A 45 -7.65 -16.73 -10.49
N THR A 46 -8.92 -16.39 -10.29
CA THR A 46 -9.37 -15.01 -10.16
C THR A 46 -9.41 -14.55 -8.71
N TYR A 47 -8.91 -13.35 -8.43
CA TYR A 47 -8.86 -12.75 -7.09
C TYR A 47 -9.39 -11.33 -7.11
N ASN A 48 -10.12 -10.95 -6.06
CA ASN A 48 -10.29 -9.55 -5.69
C ASN A 48 -9.06 -9.12 -4.89
N ILE A 49 -8.49 -7.97 -5.25
CA ILE A 49 -7.33 -7.40 -4.57
C ILE A 49 -7.75 -6.13 -3.83
N TYR A 50 -7.47 -6.11 -2.53
CA TYR A 50 -7.76 -4.98 -1.66
C TYR A 50 -6.48 -4.42 -1.05
N VAL A 51 -6.48 -3.12 -0.80
CA VAL A 51 -5.47 -2.44 0.01
C VAL A 51 -6.13 -1.89 1.28
N TRP A 52 -5.36 -1.82 2.34
CA TRP A 52 -5.71 -1.14 3.58
C TRP A 52 -4.60 -0.13 3.87
N TYR A 53 -4.97 1.02 4.43
CA TYR A 53 -4.04 2.01 4.96
C TYR A 53 -4.70 2.78 6.11
N GLY A 54 -3.88 3.11 7.10
CA GLY A 54 -4.29 3.89 8.28
C GLY A 54 -3.98 5.38 8.13
N ARG A 55 -4.52 6.18 9.05
CA ARG A 55 -4.15 7.60 9.16
C ARG A 55 -2.76 7.75 9.76
N LEU A 56 -1.93 8.61 9.17
CA LEU A 56 -0.59 8.89 9.69
C LEU A 56 -0.63 9.88 10.87
N PRO A 57 0.36 9.83 11.79
CA PRO A 57 0.38 10.67 13.00
C PRO A 57 0.39 12.18 12.75
N HIS A 58 0.92 12.61 11.60
CA HIS A 58 1.02 14.02 11.20
C HIS A 58 -0.17 14.51 10.37
N GLY A 59 -1.20 13.68 10.20
CA GLY A 59 -2.51 14.07 9.67
C GLY A 59 -2.65 14.11 8.15
N HIS A 60 -1.55 14.12 7.38
CA HIS A 60 -1.59 14.17 5.91
C HIS A 60 -0.79 13.02 5.29
N SER A 61 -1.42 12.33 4.33
CA SER A 61 -0.83 11.31 3.47
C SER A 61 -0.87 11.75 2.01
N ALA A 62 -0.18 11.01 1.14
CA ALA A 62 -0.22 11.25 -0.29
C ALA A 62 -1.66 11.21 -0.85
N THR A 63 -1.98 12.13 -1.75
CA THR A 63 -3.24 12.11 -2.52
C THR A 63 -3.14 11.24 -3.78
N ASN A 64 -1.91 10.82 -4.12
CA ASN A 64 -1.61 10.09 -5.35
C ASN A 64 -0.64 8.91 -5.12
N ALA A 65 -0.79 8.17 -4.01
CA ALA A 65 0.04 7.00 -3.74
C ALA A 65 -0.06 5.99 -4.90
N HIS A 66 1.08 5.70 -5.54
CA HIS A 66 1.13 4.90 -6.75
C HIS A 66 1.22 3.41 -6.44
N PHE A 67 0.11 2.70 -6.62
CA PHE A 67 0.02 1.25 -6.50
C PHE A 67 0.04 0.57 -7.87
N VAL A 68 0.70 -0.57 -7.96
CA VAL A 68 0.73 -1.43 -9.15
C VAL A 68 0.31 -2.83 -8.76
N VAL A 69 -0.67 -3.37 -9.46
CA VAL A 69 -1.02 -4.80 -9.41
C VAL A 69 -0.44 -5.46 -10.65
N ALA A 70 0.48 -6.40 -10.46
CA ALA A 70 1.05 -7.19 -11.56
C ALA A 70 0.39 -8.56 -11.61
N THR A 71 0.06 -9.01 -12.83
CA THR A 71 -0.46 -10.34 -13.14
C THR A 71 0.55 -11.10 -13.99
N ARG A 72 0.25 -12.36 -14.33
CA ARG A 72 1.04 -13.12 -15.31
C ARG A 72 1.02 -12.55 -16.73
N ARG A 73 0.05 -11.69 -17.06
CA ARG A 73 -0.17 -11.19 -18.43
C ARG A 73 0.19 -9.71 -18.57
N ASP A 74 -0.14 -8.92 -17.55
CA ASP A 74 -0.08 -7.47 -17.60
C ASP A 74 0.12 -6.86 -16.20
N SER A 75 0.05 -5.53 -16.13
CA SER A 75 -0.02 -4.82 -14.86
C SER A 75 -1.00 -3.66 -14.96
N ARG A 76 -1.61 -3.29 -13.84
CA ARG A 76 -2.51 -2.14 -13.73
C ARG A 76 -2.04 -1.21 -12.62
N GLU A 77 -2.06 0.08 -12.90
CA GLU A 77 -1.66 1.14 -11.99
C GLU A 77 -2.86 1.84 -11.36
N PHE A 78 -2.68 2.32 -10.13
CA PHE A 78 -3.69 3.01 -9.33
C PHE A 78 -3.03 4.20 -8.62
N MET A 79 -3.67 5.36 -8.69
CA MET A 79 -3.32 6.53 -7.88
C MET A 79 -4.36 6.64 -6.78
N ILE A 80 -3.94 6.49 -5.52
CA ILE A 80 -4.84 6.42 -4.37
C ILE A 80 -4.64 7.63 -3.49
N ASP A 81 -5.73 8.32 -3.16
CA ASP A 81 -5.75 9.29 -2.08
C ASP A 81 -5.82 8.56 -0.74
N GLN A 82 -4.71 8.56 0.00
CA GLN A 82 -4.62 7.86 1.28
C GLN A 82 -5.18 8.67 2.46
N ASN A 83 -5.79 9.83 2.20
CA ASN A 83 -6.53 10.59 3.20
C ASN A 83 -8.01 10.19 3.27
N GLU A 84 -8.51 9.57 2.20
CA GLU A 84 -9.88 9.08 2.07
C GLU A 84 -9.96 7.59 2.41
N ASP A 85 -11.15 7.10 2.75
CA ASP A 85 -11.41 5.66 2.92
C ASP A 85 -10.42 4.89 3.84
N VAL A 86 -9.86 5.57 4.83
CA VAL A 86 -8.88 5.03 5.78
C VAL A 86 -9.48 3.98 6.72
N GLY A 87 -8.68 3.02 7.18
CA GLY A 87 -9.10 2.07 8.20
C GLY A 87 -10.15 1.05 7.73
N LYS A 88 -10.15 0.74 6.43
CA LYS A 88 -10.97 -0.31 5.81
C LYS A 88 -10.30 -0.91 4.58
N TRP A 89 -10.88 -2.02 4.09
CA TRP A 89 -10.42 -2.66 2.85
C TRP A 89 -10.98 -1.94 1.62
N ASN A 90 -10.09 -1.37 0.82
CA ASN A 90 -10.40 -0.67 -0.42
C ASN A 90 -10.10 -1.56 -1.62
N LEU A 91 -11.11 -1.85 -2.45
CA LEU A 91 -10.99 -2.72 -3.62
C LEU A 91 -10.23 -2.01 -4.74
N LEU A 92 -9.13 -2.58 -5.20
CA LEU A 92 -8.45 -2.14 -6.44
C LEU A 92 -9.11 -2.75 -7.68
N GLY A 93 -9.56 -4.00 -7.56
CA GLY A 93 -10.26 -4.67 -8.65
C GLY A 93 -10.14 -6.19 -8.60
N LYS A 94 -10.56 -6.80 -9.69
CA LYS A 94 -10.55 -8.24 -9.92
C LYS A 94 -9.47 -8.59 -10.95
N PHE A 95 -8.63 -9.56 -10.62
CA PHE A 95 -7.44 -9.91 -11.42
C PHE A 95 -7.32 -11.43 -11.57
N GLU A 96 -6.90 -11.88 -12.75
CA GLU A 96 -6.51 -13.27 -13.00
C GLU A 96 -5.03 -13.46 -12.72
N ASP A 97 -4.69 -14.56 -12.05
CA ASP A 97 -3.33 -14.98 -11.75
C ASP A 97 -2.41 -13.85 -11.25
N PRO A 98 -2.79 -13.10 -10.18
CA PRO A 98 -1.97 -12.01 -9.69
C PRO A 98 -0.63 -12.51 -9.12
N LEU A 99 0.42 -11.74 -9.36
CA LEU A 99 1.78 -12.03 -8.89
C LEU A 99 2.12 -11.23 -7.64
N TYR A 100 1.91 -9.91 -7.68
CA TYR A 100 2.22 -9.02 -6.57
C TYR A 100 1.44 -7.72 -6.65
N VAL A 101 1.39 -7.03 -5.51
CA VAL A 101 1.02 -5.62 -5.41
C VAL A 101 2.26 -4.84 -4.96
N LYS A 102 2.53 -3.69 -5.56
CA LYS A 102 3.65 -2.83 -5.21
C LYS A 102 3.15 -1.41 -4.97
N VAL A 103 3.74 -0.72 -3.99
CA VAL A 103 3.61 0.73 -3.83
C VAL A 103 4.99 1.36 -3.80
N THR A 104 5.15 2.57 -4.33
CA THR A 104 6.41 3.33 -4.22
C THR A 104 6.19 4.68 -3.55
N ASN A 105 7.27 5.31 -3.11
CA ASN A 105 7.23 6.68 -2.59
C ASN A 105 7.19 7.76 -3.68
N LYS A 106 6.96 7.41 -4.95
CA LYS A 106 6.73 8.39 -6.01
C LYS A 106 5.33 8.99 -5.86
N ALA A 107 5.20 9.93 -4.94
CA ALA A 107 3.94 10.54 -4.54
C ALA A 107 4.14 12.00 -4.08
N ASP A 108 3.05 12.72 -3.89
CA ASP A 108 3.00 14.11 -3.46
C ASP A 108 3.10 14.30 -1.93
N GLY A 109 3.06 13.20 -1.17
CA GLY A 109 3.10 13.21 0.29
C GLY A 109 3.59 11.88 0.88
N PRO A 110 3.64 11.77 2.22
CA PRO A 110 4.00 10.52 2.89
C PRO A 110 3.08 9.37 2.48
N VAL A 111 3.68 8.24 2.10
CA VAL A 111 2.92 7.05 1.66
C VAL A 111 2.73 6.11 2.83
N ALA A 112 1.47 5.84 3.18
CA ALA A 112 1.09 4.85 4.16
C ALA A 112 1.18 3.44 3.56
N ILE A 113 1.78 2.52 4.29
CA ILE A 113 2.07 1.15 3.87
C ILE A 113 1.63 0.21 4.98
N ASP A 114 0.52 -0.48 4.74
CA ASP A 114 -0.11 -1.34 5.75
C ASP A 114 -0.32 -2.75 5.19
N ALA A 115 -1.47 -3.03 4.56
CA ALA A 115 -1.82 -4.40 4.18
C ALA A 115 -2.44 -4.51 2.79
N VAL A 116 -2.25 -5.69 2.20
CA VAL A 116 -2.89 -6.13 0.95
C VAL A 116 -3.59 -7.46 1.20
N LYS A 117 -4.83 -7.59 0.73
CA LYS A 117 -5.58 -8.85 0.77
C LYS A 117 -5.80 -9.37 -0.64
N PHE A 118 -5.36 -10.61 -0.88
CA PHE A 118 -5.69 -11.39 -2.06
C PHE A 118 -6.85 -12.33 -1.71
N GLU A 119 -8.05 -12.03 -2.20
CA GLU A 119 -9.25 -12.82 -1.90
C GLU A 119 -9.70 -13.59 -3.14
N ARG A 120 -9.60 -14.92 -3.09
CA ARG A 120 -9.99 -15.76 -4.22
C ARG A 120 -11.48 -15.64 -4.47
N VAL A 121 -11.84 -15.40 -5.73
CA VAL A 121 -13.23 -15.41 -6.18
C VAL A 121 -13.60 -16.86 -6.47
N ARG A 122 -14.71 -17.31 -5.88
CA ARG A 122 -15.26 -18.65 -6.09
C ARG A 122 -15.84 -18.81 -7.47
#